data_AF-A0A6P1IEL2-F1
#
_entry.id   AF-A0A6P1IEL2-F1
#
_cell.length_a   1.000
_cell.length_b   1.000
_cell.length_c   1.000
_cell.angle_alpha   90.00
_cell.angle_beta   90.00
_cell.angle_gamma   90.00
#
_symmetry.space_group_name_H-M   'P 1'
#
loop_
_entity.id
_entity.type
_entity.pdbx_description
1 polymer ?
#
loop_
_entity_poly.entity_id
_entity_poly.type
_entity_poly.pdbx_seq_one_letter_code
_entity_poly.pdbx_strand_id
1 'polypeptide(L)'
;MVILALLAITLAGLLVATLMRLNSDDASTIDASPTDAGSAAPPAEAERAHAALHDMAALCAPDTDEAAQRRIESDVDLLVAFTRAYPDANFPIDDETGRSPGLLLIARKEMQVCAPTAAAHANAALPPQFRDDPATGADMPPAAEATTPSTP
;
A
#
# COMPACT_ATOMS: atom_id res chain seq x y z
N MET A 1 -37.75 40.28 29.78
CA MET A 1 -37.54 39.96 28.35
C MET A 1 -38.10 38.57 28.13
N VAL A 2 -39.34 38.56 27.67
CA VAL A 2 -40.26 37.43 27.61
C VAL A 2 -40.33 37.00 26.14
N ILE A 3 -39.99 35.74 25.90
CA ILE A 3 -40.72 34.81 25.03
C ILE A 3 -41.64 35.49 23.99
N LEU A 4 -41.09 35.74 22.80
CA LEU A 4 -41.81 35.79 21.52
C LEU A 4 -41.06 34.82 20.60
N ALA A 5 -41.43 33.55 20.55
CA ALA A 5 -42.45 33.00 19.64
C ALA A 5 -42.01 33.18 18.17
N LEU A 6 -41.41 32.15 17.56
CA LEU A 6 -42.14 31.13 16.78
C LEU A 6 -43.13 31.78 15.80
N LEU A 7 -42.69 32.01 14.55
CA LEU A 7 -43.48 31.90 13.29
C LEU A 7 -42.73 32.55 12.12
N ALA A 8 -41.75 31.84 11.56
CA ALA A 8 -41.30 32.04 10.17
C ALA A 8 -40.56 30.78 9.66
N ILE A 9 -41.12 29.60 9.92
CA ILE A 9 -40.77 28.39 9.17
C ILE A 9 -41.85 28.27 8.10
N THR A 10 -41.46 28.38 6.82
CA THR A 10 -42.08 27.84 5.58
C THR A 10 -41.57 28.74 4.44
N LEU A 11 -40.60 28.37 3.61
CA LEU A 11 -40.88 27.62 2.37
C LEU A 11 -39.61 27.27 1.54
N ALA A 12 -38.39 27.27 2.10
CA ALA A 12 -37.17 27.09 1.29
C ALA A 12 -36.44 25.74 1.50
N GLY A 13 -37.04 24.78 2.21
CA GLY A 13 -36.39 23.51 2.56
C GLY A 13 -36.78 22.30 1.71
N LEU A 14 -37.76 22.41 0.81
CA LEU A 14 -38.40 21.23 0.20
C LEU A 14 -38.09 21.00 -1.29
N LEU A 15 -37.16 21.75 -1.90
CA LEU A 15 -36.92 21.68 -3.35
C LEU A 15 -35.56 21.12 -3.77
N VAL A 16 -34.65 20.83 -2.84
CA VAL A 16 -33.32 20.25 -3.18
C VAL A 16 -33.31 18.72 -3.07
N ALA A 17 -34.21 18.12 -2.29
CA ALA A 17 -34.27 16.66 -2.11
C ALA A 17 -34.80 15.89 -3.34
N THR A 18 -35.47 16.57 -4.29
CA THR A 18 -36.01 15.96 -5.51
C THR A 18 -35.06 16.00 -6.70
N LEU A 19 -34.02 16.86 -6.68
CA LEU A 19 -33.02 16.93 -7.76
C LEU A 19 -31.86 15.94 -7.59
N MET A 20 -31.60 15.44 -6.38
CA MET A 20 -30.60 14.37 -6.16
C MET A 20 -31.10 12.95 -6.47
N ARG A 21 -32.41 12.76 -6.68
CA ARG A 21 -33.01 11.44 -7.01
C ARG A 21 -33.14 11.15 -8.50
N LEU A 22 -32.82 12.10 -9.38
CA LEU A 22 -32.91 11.94 -10.84
C LEU A 22 -31.53 11.73 -11.50
N ASN A 23 -30.46 11.69 -10.71
CA ASN A 23 -29.11 11.40 -11.21
C ASN A 23 -28.71 9.92 -10.99
N SER A 24 -29.70 9.05 -10.71
CA SER A 24 -29.52 7.63 -10.44
C SER A 24 -29.94 6.72 -11.62
N ASP A 25 -30.29 7.28 -12.77
CA ASP A 25 -30.71 6.51 -13.94
C ASP A 25 -30.07 7.12 -15.20
N ASP A 26 -28.81 6.73 -15.50
CA ASP A 26 -28.30 6.35 -16.83
C ASP A 26 -26.76 6.33 -16.78
N ALA A 27 -26.19 5.15 -16.54
CA ALA A 27 -24.86 4.81 -17.02
C ALA A 27 -24.79 3.29 -17.11
N SER A 28 -25.12 2.80 -18.30
CA SER A 28 -24.71 1.52 -18.87
C SER A 28 -24.67 0.33 -17.93
N THR A 29 -25.52 -0.65 -18.23
CA THR A 29 -25.18 -2.06 -18.07
C THR A 29 -23.84 -2.34 -18.73
N ILE A 30 -22.75 -2.07 -18.02
CA ILE A 30 -21.51 -2.80 -18.22
C ILE A 30 -21.82 -4.13 -17.59
N ASP A 31 -22.12 -5.10 -18.45
CA ASP A 31 -21.94 -6.51 -18.14
C ASP A 31 -20.49 -6.67 -17.70
N ALA A 32 -20.24 -6.43 -16.42
CA ALA A 32 -19.01 -6.81 -15.76
C ALA A 32 -19.04 -8.33 -15.76
N SER A 33 -18.57 -8.90 -16.88
CA SER A 33 -18.12 -10.28 -16.94
C SER A 33 -17.41 -10.57 -15.62
N PRO A 34 -17.75 -11.67 -14.92
CA PRO A 34 -17.18 -11.96 -13.62
C PRO A 34 -15.67 -11.97 -13.81
N THR A 35 -15.03 -10.89 -13.35
CA THR A 35 -13.58 -10.81 -13.34
C THR A 35 -13.20 -11.84 -12.30
N ASP A 36 -12.47 -12.86 -12.76
CA ASP A 36 -12.06 -14.05 -12.03
C ASP A 36 -11.88 -13.71 -10.54
N ALA A 37 -12.75 -14.25 -9.69
CA ALA A 37 -12.83 -13.93 -8.27
C ALA A 37 -11.66 -14.57 -7.52
N GLY A 38 -10.42 -14.19 -7.86
CA GLY A 38 -9.33 -14.26 -6.91
C GLY A 38 -9.69 -13.33 -5.75
N SER A 39 -9.92 -13.90 -4.57
CA SER A 39 -10.50 -13.22 -3.40
C SER A 39 -9.92 -11.81 -3.22
N ALA A 40 -10.69 -10.79 -3.59
CA ALA A 40 -10.29 -9.41 -3.40
C ALA A 40 -10.29 -9.09 -1.91
N ALA A 41 -9.23 -8.43 -1.42
CA ALA A 41 -9.23 -7.88 -0.07
C ALA A 41 -10.32 -6.79 0.06
N PRO A 42 -10.90 -6.57 1.25
CA PRO A 42 -11.84 -5.47 1.42
C PRO A 42 -11.16 -4.14 1.06
N PRO A 43 -11.83 -3.21 0.36
CA PRO A 43 -11.19 -1.99 -0.15
C PRO A 43 -10.46 -1.19 0.91
N ALA A 44 -11.07 -1.01 2.09
CA ALA A 44 -10.45 -0.29 3.20
C ALA A 44 -9.16 -0.94 3.72
N GLU A 45 -8.99 -2.26 3.56
CA GLU A 45 -7.77 -2.94 3.96
C GLU A 45 -6.67 -2.77 2.91
N ALA A 46 -7.04 -2.85 1.63
CA ALA A 46 -6.12 -2.58 0.52
C ALA A 46 -5.59 -1.14 0.57
N GLU A 47 -6.46 -0.16 0.82
CA GLU A 47 -6.06 1.24 0.97
C GLU A 47 -5.10 1.47 2.15
N ARG A 48 -5.31 0.75 3.27
CA ARG A 48 -4.36 0.83 4.40
C ARG A 48 -2.99 0.25 4.05
N ALA A 49 -2.96 -0.87 3.33
CA ALA A 49 -1.70 -1.45 2.86
C ALA A 49 -1.00 -0.53 1.85
N HIS A 50 -1.76 0.11 0.96
CA HIS A 50 -1.23 1.06 0.00
C HIS A 50 -0.66 2.31 0.70
N ALA A 51 -1.40 2.90 1.64
CA ALA A 51 -0.93 4.04 2.42
C ALA A 51 0.35 3.71 3.20
N ALA A 52 0.45 2.50 3.77
CA ALA A 52 1.66 2.04 4.47
C ALA A 52 2.89 2.01 3.55
N LEU A 53 2.75 1.63 2.28
CA LEU A 53 3.86 1.70 1.31
C LEU A 53 4.34 3.13 1.10
N HIS A 54 3.42 4.08 0.93
CA HIS A 54 3.77 5.49 0.77
C HIS A 54 4.41 6.07 2.04
N ASP A 55 3.88 5.73 3.22
CA ASP A 55 4.43 6.19 4.50
C ASP A 55 5.87 5.69 4.68
N MET A 56 6.13 4.41 4.44
CA MET A 56 7.50 3.86 4.50
C MET A 56 8.45 4.57 3.53
N ALA A 57 8.03 4.77 2.28
CA ALA A 57 8.85 5.46 1.28
C ALA A 57 9.14 6.92 1.67
N ALA A 58 8.16 7.61 2.28
CA ALA A 58 8.32 8.98 2.74
C ALA A 58 9.24 9.10 3.97
N LEU A 59 9.25 8.09 4.84
CA LEU A 59 10.04 8.05 6.07
C LEU A 59 11.47 7.54 5.86
N CYS A 60 11.69 6.76 4.81
CA CYS A 60 12.97 6.14 4.52
C CYS A 60 13.99 7.15 3.98
N ALA A 61 14.92 7.59 4.83
CA ALA A 61 16.02 8.49 4.47
C ALA A 61 17.34 7.98 5.08
N PRO A 62 18.51 8.47 4.62
CA PRO A 62 19.81 8.07 5.19
C PRO A 62 19.94 8.30 6.70
N ASP A 63 19.26 9.30 7.24
CA ASP A 63 19.31 9.70 8.65
C ASP A 63 17.95 9.47 9.37
N THR A 64 17.21 8.41 9.01
CA THR A 64 15.93 8.06 9.64
C THR A 64 16.05 7.99 11.17
N ASP A 65 15.31 8.86 11.86
CA ASP A 65 15.29 8.88 13.34
C ASP A 65 14.51 7.70 13.94
N GLU A 66 14.63 7.49 15.26
CA GLU A 66 14.00 6.35 15.93
C GLU A 66 12.47 6.35 15.82
N ALA A 67 11.81 7.51 15.74
CA ALA A 67 10.36 7.57 15.62
C ALA A 67 9.91 7.13 14.23
N ALA A 68 10.63 7.58 13.20
CA ALA A 68 10.44 7.12 11.84
C ALA A 68 10.76 5.62 11.68
N GLN A 69 11.82 5.12 12.32
CA GLN A 69 12.14 3.68 12.34
C GLN A 69 11.00 2.85 12.94
N ARG A 70 10.46 3.23 14.10
CA ARG A 70 9.33 2.53 14.72
C ARG A 70 8.08 2.57 13.85
N ARG A 71 7.86 3.65 13.11
CA ARG A 71 6.73 3.75 12.18
C ARG A 71 6.92 2.84 10.98
N ILE A 72 8.10 2.83 10.37
CA ILE A 72 8.46 1.89 9.29
C ILE A 72 8.24 0.43 9.73
N GLU A 73 8.70 0.06 10.93
CA GLU A 73 8.49 -1.29 11.46
C GLU A 73 7.01 -1.63 11.61
N SER A 74 6.21 -0.72 12.17
CA SER A 74 4.76 -0.88 12.29
C SER A 74 4.06 -1.00 10.93
N ASP A 75 4.52 -0.26 9.93
CA ASP A 75 3.94 -0.30 8.58
C ASP A 75 4.32 -1.61 7.87
N VAL A 76 5.55 -2.13 8.05
CA VAL A 76 5.91 -3.49 7.60
C VAL A 76 5.04 -4.54 8.27
N ASP A 77 4.80 -4.45 9.58
CA ASP A 77 3.93 -5.39 10.30
C ASP A 77 2.50 -5.41 9.74
N LEU A 78 1.98 -4.25 9.36
CA LEU A 78 0.69 -4.12 8.69
C LEU A 78 0.67 -4.85 7.35
N LEU A 79 1.69 -4.67 6.52
CA LEU A 79 1.81 -5.38 5.24
C LEU A 79 1.92 -6.90 5.42
N VAL A 80 2.69 -7.35 6.42
CA VAL A 80 2.81 -8.77 6.76
C VAL A 80 1.46 -9.35 7.17
N ALA A 81 0.70 -8.62 8.00
CA ALA A 81 -0.63 -9.04 8.41
C ALA A 81 -1.59 -9.10 7.22
N PHE A 82 -1.59 -8.09 6.36
CA PHE A 82 -2.41 -8.03 5.15
C PHE A 82 -2.11 -9.21 4.21
N THR A 83 -0.84 -9.46 3.88
CA THR A 83 -0.47 -10.56 2.98
C THR A 83 -0.79 -11.94 3.56
N ARG A 84 -0.78 -12.09 4.90
CA ARG A 84 -1.24 -13.33 5.55
C ARG A 84 -2.75 -13.52 5.49
N ALA A 85 -3.52 -12.44 5.66
CA ALA A 85 -4.97 -12.48 5.60
C ALA A 85 -5.49 -12.69 4.17
N TYR A 86 -4.77 -12.15 3.19
CA TYR A 86 -5.18 -12.13 1.78
C TYR A 86 -4.06 -12.62 0.86
N PRO A 87 -3.57 -13.87 0.98
CA PRO A 87 -2.37 -14.33 0.28
C PRO A 87 -2.48 -14.30 -1.25
N ASP A 88 -3.69 -14.44 -1.78
CA ASP A 88 -3.97 -14.49 -3.22
C ASP A 88 -4.74 -13.26 -3.72
N ALA A 89 -4.86 -12.20 -2.90
CA ALA A 89 -5.60 -11.01 -3.31
C ALA A 89 -4.88 -10.25 -4.43
N ASN A 90 -5.71 -9.79 -5.36
CA ASN A 90 -5.37 -8.72 -6.28
C ASN A 90 -6.00 -7.43 -5.75
N PHE A 91 -5.29 -6.32 -5.85
CA PHE A 91 -5.79 -5.01 -5.45
C PHE A 91 -5.16 -3.94 -6.35
N PRO A 92 -5.88 -2.83 -6.61
CA PRO A 92 -5.30 -1.71 -7.34
C PRO A 92 -4.16 -1.09 -6.52
N ILE A 93 -3.04 -0.82 -7.18
CA ILE A 93 -1.96 0.05 -6.68
C ILE A 93 -1.74 1.07 -7.78
N ASP A 94 -1.99 2.35 -7.50
CA ASP A 94 -1.94 3.42 -8.49
C ASP A 94 -2.71 3.07 -9.78
N ASP A 95 -2.04 2.98 -10.93
CA ASP A 95 -2.59 2.60 -12.23
C ASP A 95 -2.39 1.12 -12.59
N GLU A 96 -1.84 0.32 -11.67
CA GLU A 96 -1.53 -1.09 -11.86
C GLU A 96 -2.35 -2.00 -10.92
N THR A 97 -2.35 -3.31 -11.23
CA THR A 97 -2.92 -4.33 -10.33
C THR A 97 -1.81 -5.04 -9.58
N GLY A 98 -1.72 -4.78 -8.28
CA GLY A 98 -0.80 -5.45 -7.37
C GLY A 98 -1.32 -6.81 -6.91
N ARG A 99 -0.38 -7.63 -6.40
CA ARG A 99 -0.65 -8.88 -5.67
C ARG A 99 -0.06 -8.81 -4.28
N SER A 100 -0.64 -9.54 -3.33
CA SER A 100 -0.23 -9.46 -1.92
C SER A 100 1.24 -9.77 -1.63
N PRO A 101 1.89 -10.75 -2.29
CA PRO A 101 3.33 -10.94 -2.14
C PRO A 101 4.16 -9.76 -2.69
N GLY A 102 3.62 -9.03 -3.68
CA GLY A 102 4.24 -7.86 -4.29
C GLY A 102 4.48 -6.73 -3.28
N LEU A 103 3.57 -6.53 -2.31
CA LEU A 103 3.75 -5.53 -1.24
C LEU A 103 5.01 -5.77 -0.44
N LEU A 104 5.24 -7.03 -0.03
CA LEU A 104 6.40 -7.39 0.78
C LEU A 104 7.70 -7.36 -0.02
N LEU A 105 7.64 -7.61 -1.34
CA LEU A 105 8.79 -7.45 -2.24
C LEU A 105 9.19 -5.97 -2.35
N ILE A 106 8.21 -5.07 -2.52
CA ILE A 106 8.44 -3.62 -2.57
C ILE A 106 8.98 -3.15 -1.22
N ALA A 107 8.32 -3.48 -0.11
CA ALA A 107 8.75 -3.10 1.23
C ALA A 107 10.19 -3.53 1.54
N ARG A 108 10.55 -4.78 1.21
CA ARG A 108 11.93 -5.28 1.33
C ARG A 108 12.91 -4.41 0.55
N LYS A 109 12.58 -4.09 -0.70
CA LYS A 109 13.47 -3.34 -1.59
C LYS A 109 13.66 -1.91 -1.11
N GLU A 110 12.57 -1.22 -0.79
CA GLU A 110 12.58 0.17 -0.35
C GLU A 110 13.34 0.33 0.98
N MET A 111 13.12 -0.58 1.93
CA MET A 111 13.71 -0.47 3.27
C MET A 111 15.16 -0.93 3.36
N GLN A 112 15.72 -1.52 2.30
CA GLN A 112 17.03 -2.20 2.33
C GLN A 112 18.16 -1.32 2.85
N VAL A 113 18.11 -0.01 2.58
CA VAL A 113 19.17 0.94 2.94
C VAL A 113 18.89 1.62 4.29
N CYS A 114 17.71 2.19 4.47
CA CYS A 114 17.39 3.02 5.65
C CYS A 114 16.91 2.21 6.86
N ALA A 115 16.35 1.02 6.66
CA ALA A 115 15.70 0.21 7.69
C ALA A 115 15.93 -1.30 7.45
N PRO A 116 17.19 -1.78 7.51
CA PRO A 116 17.55 -3.13 7.11
C PRO A 116 16.85 -4.23 7.94
N THR A 117 16.55 -3.97 9.22
CA THR A 117 15.77 -4.90 10.06
C THR A 117 14.34 -5.06 9.54
N ALA A 118 13.69 -3.96 9.14
CA ALA A 118 12.35 -3.98 8.57
C ALA A 118 12.35 -4.69 7.20
N ALA A 119 13.38 -4.45 6.37
CA ALA A 119 13.57 -5.17 5.11
C ALA A 119 13.72 -6.69 5.33
N ALA A 120 14.49 -7.10 6.34
CA ALA A 120 14.64 -8.51 6.70
C ALA A 120 13.31 -9.12 7.19
N HIS A 121 12.50 -8.36 7.94
CA HIS A 121 11.18 -8.81 8.36
C HIS A 121 10.26 -9.04 7.15
N ALA A 122 10.17 -8.08 6.22
CA ALA A 122 9.40 -8.24 4.99
C ALA A 122 9.86 -9.47 4.20
N ASN A 123 11.19 -9.68 4.08
CA ASN A 123 11.75 -10.86 3.40
C ASN A 123 11.34 -12.18 4.07
N ALA A 124 11.39 -12.26 5.40
CA ALA A 124 11.03 -13.48 6.13
C ALA A 124 9.55 -13.84 5.98
N ALA A 125 8.68 -12.84 5.79
CA ALA A 125 7.24 -13.03 5.61
C ALA A 125 6.83 -13.46 4.19
N LEU A 126 7.69 -13.28 3.19
CA LEU A 126 7.42 -13.73 1.82
C LEU A 126 7.24 -15.25 1.72
N PRO A 127 6.50 -15.76 0.73
CA PRO A 127 6.56 -17.17 0.36
C PRO A 127 8.00 -17.60 0.04
N PRO A 128 8.41 -18.84 0.38
CA PRO A 128 9.82 -19.26 0.28
C PRO A 128 10.48 -18.99 -1.07
N GLN A 129 9.75 -19.15 -2.17
CA GLN A 129 10.24 -18.93 -3.53
C GLN A 129 10.58 -17.47 -3.87
N PHE A 130 10.15 -16.51 -3.05
CA PHE A 130 10.40 -15.09 -3.25
C PHE A 130 11.40 -14.50 -2.23
N ARG A 131 11.85 -15.30 -1.27
CA ARG A 131 12.81 -14.86 -0.26
C ARG A 131 14.18 -14.73 -0.89
N ASP A 132 14.87 -13.64 -0.57
CA ASP A 132 16.30 -13.54 -0.82
C ASP A 132 17.03 -14.38 0.25
N ASP A 133 18.07 -15.10 -0.15
CA ASP A 133 18.95 -15.77 0.78
C ASP A 133 19.89 -14.72 1.42
N PRO A 134 19.99 -14.66 2.77
CA PRO A 134 20.88 -13.70 3.43
C PRO A 134 22.36 -13.91 3.05
N ALA A 135 22.74 -15.08 2.55
CA ALA A 135 24.09 -15.37 2.07
C ALA A 135 24.44 -14.66 0.75
N THR A 136 23.46 -14.37 -0.10
CA THR A 136 23.72 -13.81 -1.45
C THR A 136 24.05 -12.32 -1.43
N GLY A 137 23.74 -11.61 -0.33
CA GLY A 137 24.04 -10.19 -0.15
C GLY A 137 25.36 -9.87 0.57
N ALA A 138 25.95 -10.84 1.27
CA ALA A 138 27.21 -10.68 1.99
C ALA A 138 28.45 -11.14 1.18
N ASP A 139 28.25 -12.01 0.19
CA ASP A 139 29.33 -12.66 -0.59
C ASP A 139 29.47 -12.14 -2.03
N MET A 140 28.87 -11.01 -2.40
CA MET A 140 29.20 -10.37 -3.69
C MET A 140 30.51 -9.57 -3.50
N PRO A 141 31.68 -10.06 -3.96
CA PRO A 141 32.90 -9.26 -3.91
C PRO A 141 32.69 -7.98 -4.72
N PRO A 142 33.30 -6.84 -4.34
CA PRO A 142 33.28 -5.66 -5.19
C PRO A 142 33.81 -6.07 -6.56
N ALA A 143 33.08 -5.69 -7.62
CA ALA A 143 33.47 -5.96 -8.99
C ALA A 143 34.95 -5.59 -9.15
N ALA A 144 35.80 -6.60 -9.28
CA ALA A 144 37.23 -6.41 -9.46
C ALA A 144 37.40 -5.54 -10.70
N GLU A 145 37.93 -4.33 -10.52
CA GLU A 145 38.34 -3.48 -11.63
C GLU A 145 39.27 -4.32 -12.52
N ALA A 146 38.85 -4.52 -13.77
CA ALA A 146 39.61 -5.25 -14.76
C ALA A 146 40.94 -4.52 -15.00
N THR A 147 41.96 -4.88 -14.24
CA THR A 147 43.35 -4.48 -14.51
C THR A 147 43.75 -5.19 -15.78
N THR A 148 43.77 -4.44 -16.88
CA THR A 148 44.33 -4.89 -18.15
C THR A 148 45.81 -5.24 -17.95
N PRO A 149 46.29 -6.42 -18.36
CA PRO A 149 47.71 -6.72 -18.35
C PRO A 149 48.44 -5.89 -19.43
N SER A 150 49.33 -5.00 -19.00
CA SER A 150 50.41 -4.50 -19.86
C SER A 150 51.42 -5.63 -20.06
N THR A 151 51.44 -6.20 -21.27
CA THR A 151 52.46 -7.13 -21.75
C THR A 151 53.75 -6.37 -22.09
N PRO A 152 54.95 -6.94 -21.83
CA PRO A 152 56.26 -6.25 -21.94
C PRO A 152 56.66 -5.83 -23.35
#